data_AF-A0A2W4LBI9-F1
#
_entry.id   AF-A0A2W4LBI9-F1
#
_cell.length_a   1.000
_cell.length_b   1.000
_cell.length_c   1.000
_cell.angle_alpha   90.00
_cell.angle_beta   90.00
_cell.angle_gamma   90.00
#
_symmetry.space_group_name_H-M   'P 1'
#
loop_
_entity.id
_entity.type
_entity.pdbx_description
1 polymer ?
#
loop_
_entity_poly.entity_id
_entity_poly.type
_entity_poly.pdbx_seq_one_letter_code
_entity_poly.pdbx_strand_id
1 'polypeptide(L)'
;MTTLQLFRLQPRGAFHFGLHGIGVEETAERCPSDTLYAALLVEAQRAGRQFFAPPETHDDTQPLDPPLLLSSCFPYAGDVILLPRPQLPLPISPGRLEGELKLAKLAKKLRYVSPTIFRLILAQQPGALDPYLPGGSAGQLAMDGAVLAAHD
;
A
#
# COMPACT_ATOMS: atom_id res chain seq x y z
N MET A 1 9.01 4.32 20.02
CA MET A 1 8.52 4.93 18.77
C MET A 1 9.27 4.27 17.63
N THR A 2 8.57 3.65 16.68
CA THR A 2 9.20 3.05 15.50
C THR A 2 9.50 4.15 14.48
N THR A 3 10.77 4.33 14.14
CA THR A 3 11.17 5.29 13.10
C THR A 3 10.98 4.63 11.74
N LEU A 4 10.15 5.22 10.87
CA LEU A 4 10.02 4.80 9.49
C LEU A 4 10.94 5.66 8.61
N GLN A 5 11.74 5.01 7.76
CA GLN A 5 12.52 5.70 6.73
C GLN A 5 11.87 5.49 5.38
N LEU A 6 11.64 6.59 4.66
CA LEU A 6 11.04 6.56 3.32
C LEU A 6 12.15 6.56 2.26
N PHE A 7 12.18 5.53 1.43
CA PHE A 7 13.05 5.45 0.26
C PHE A 7 12.20 5.63 -1.01
N ARG A 8 12.39 6.75 -1.73
CA ARG A 8 11.69 7.01 -3.00
C ARG A 8 12.49 6.41 -4.15
N LEU A 9 11.90 5.43 -4.83
CA LEU A 9 12.47 4.87 -6.07
C LEU A 9 11.98 5.69 -7.26
N GLN A 10 12.88 6.47 -7.87
CA GLN A 10 12.60 7.21 -9.09
C GLN A 10 12.99 6.37 -10.32
N PRO A 11 12.02 5.79 -11.04
CA PRO A 11 12.31 4.98 -12.22
C PRO A 11 13.01 5.81 -13.30
N ARG A 12 14.01 5.20 -13.97
CA ARG A 12 14.60 5.73 -15.22
C ARG A 12 13.88 5.24 -16.48
N GLY A 13 12.87 4.38 -16.32
CA GLY A 13 12.04 3.77 -17.35
C GLY A 13 10.87 3.02 -16.70
N ALA A 14 9.95 2.48 -17.49
CA ALA A 14 8.81 1.74 -16.95
C ALA A 14 9.28 0.56 -16.09
N PHE A 15 8.64 0.36 -14.94
CA PHE A 15 8.89 -0.83 -14.11
C PHE A 15 8.21 -2.05 -14.72
N HIS A 16 8.86 -3.21 -14.59
CA HIS A 16 8.28 -4.53 -14.84
C HIS A 16 8.42 -5.36 -13.57
N PHE A 17 7.29 -5.68 -12.93
CA PHE A 17 7.26 -6.54 -11.75
C PHE A 17 6.48 -7.80 -12.09
N GLY A 18 7.19 -8.84 -12.53
CA GLY A 18 6.59 -10.13 -12.82
C GLY A 18 6.07 -10.81 -11.56
N LEU A 19 4.83 -11.29 -11.60
CA LEU A 19 4.20 -12.15 -10.61
C LEU A 19 4.03 -13.55 -11.19
N HIS A 20 4.17 -14.55 -10.33
CA HIS A 20 3.86 -15.94 -10.70
C HIS A 20 2.33 -16.12 -10.75
N GLY A 21 1.76 -16.18 -11.95
CA GLY A 21 0.37 -16.58 -12.19
C GLY A 21 0.25 -18.06 -12.57
N ILE A 22 -0.94 -18.64 -12.47
CA ILE A 22 -1.19 -20.03 -12.90
C ILE A 22 -1.08 -20.09 -14.44
N GLY A 23 0.09 -20.45 -14.94
CA GLY A 23 0.36 -20.69 -16.36
C GLY A 23 0.63 -19.45 -17.22
N VAL A 24 0.59 -18.23 -16.67
CA VAL A 24 0.94 -16.98 -17.37
C VAL A 24 1.63 -16.03 -16.38
N GLU A 25 2.70 -15.36 -16.82
CA GLU A 25 3.32 -14.27 -16.06
C GLU A 25 2.37 -13.07 -15.99
N GLU A 26 2.01 -12.64 -14.79
CA GLU A 26 1.24 -11.41 -14.57
C GLU A 26 2.19 -10.26 -14.26
N THR A 27 1.82 -9.01 -14.56
CA THR A 27 2.62 -7.84 -14.19
C THR A 27 1.93 -7.09 -13.06
N ALA A 28 2.67 -6.78 -12.00
CA ALA A 28 2.19 -5.95 -10.89
C ALA A 28 2.46 -4.46 -11.12
N GLU A 29 1.56 -3.62 -10.63
CA GLU A 29 1.75 -2.16 -10.54
C GLU A 29 2.76 -1.76 -9.45
N ARG A 30 3.15 -2.70 -8.57
CA ARG A 30 4.05 -2.46 -7.43
C ARG A 30 5.00 -3.62 -7.18
N CYS A 31 6.16 -3.34 -6.61
CA CYS A 31 7.08 -4.37 -6.13
C CYS A 31 6.65 -4.90 -4.74
N PRO A 32 6.35 -6.21 -4.61
CA PRO A 32 6.12 -6.85 -3.32
C PRO A 32 7.36 -6.84 -2.40
N SER A 33 7.16 -6.91 -1.08
CA SER A 33 8.25 -6.84 -0.10
C SER A 33 9.21 -8.02 -0.16
N ASP A 34 8.71 -9.22 -0.43
CA ASP A 34 9.50 -10.45 -0.64
C ASP A 34 10.39 -10.34 -1.88
N THR A 35 9.85 -9.81 -2.99
CA THR A 35 10.61 -9.53 -4.21
C THR A 35 11.70 -8.49 -3.97
N LEU A 36 11.36 -7.38 -3.29
CA LEU A 36 12.33 -6.35 -2.92
C LEU A 36 13.42 -6.92 -2.00
N TYR A 37 13.03 -7.70 -1.01
CA TYR A 37 13.95 -8.35 -0.09
C TYR A 37 14.91 -9.30 -0.83
N ALA A 38 14.40 -10.14 -1.73
CA ALA A 38 15.22 -11.06 -2.52
C ALA A 38 16.23 -10.30 -3.39
N ALA A 39 15.83 -9.20 -4.02
CA ALA A 39 16.74 -8.35 -4.79
C ALA A 39 17.86 -7.76 -3.92
N LEU A 40 17.53 -7.24 -2.72
CA LEU A 40 18.52 -6.71 -1.78
C LEU A 40 19.48 -7.79 -1.27
N LEU A 41 18.97 -8.99 -0.98
CA LEU A 41 19.77 -10.15 -0.57
C LEU A 41 20.79 -10.53 -1.65
N VAL A 42 20.37 -10.63 -2.91
CA VAL A 42 21.26 -10.96 -4.04
C VAL A 42 22.35 -9.91 -4.21
N GLU A 43 22.00 -8.62 -4.16
CA GLU A 43 22.99 -7.54 -4.29
C GLU A 43 23.97 -7.50 -3.10
N ALA A 44 23.50 -7.78 -1.88
CA ALA A 44 24.36 -7.89 -0.72
C ALA A 44 25.35 -9.05 -0.87
N GLN A 45 24.89 -10.23 -1.31
CA GLN A 45 25.75 -11.38 -1.59
C GLN A 45 26.78 -11.08 -2.67
N ARG A 46 26.39 -10.43 -3.77
CA ARG A 46 27.30 -9.99 -4.84
C ARG A 46 28.37 -9.01 -4.34
N ALA A 47 28.01 -8.16 -3.40
CA ALA A 47 28.92 -7.22 -2.75
C ALA A 47 29.78 -7.86 -1.63
N GLY A 48 29.65 -9.17 -1.38
CA GLY A 48 30.35 -9.87 -0.29
C GLY A 48 29.91 -9.41 1.10
N ARG A 49 28.70 -8.85 1.23
CA ARG A 49 28.12 -8.38 2.49
C ARG A 49 27.20 -9.45 3.06
N GLN A 50 27.29 -9.68 4.37
CA GLN A 50 26.23 -10.41 5.06
C GLN A 50 24.93 -9.60 4.95
N PHE A 51 23.86 -10.32 4.64
CA PHE A 51 22.50 -9.81 4.66
C PHE A 51 21.71 -10.57 5.73
N PHE A 52 20.70 -9.92 6.28
CA PHE A 52 19.96 -10.47 7.42
C PHE A 52 19.34 -11.82 7.07
N ALA A 53 19.72 -12.86 7.80
CA ALA A 53 19.02 -14.14 7.83
C ALA A 53 18.78 -14.49 9.30
N PRO A 54 17.65 -15.09 9.65
CA PRO A 54 17.51 -15.71 10.96
C PRO A 54 18.68 -16.68 11.19
N PRO A 55 19.26 -16.75 12.40
CA PRO A 55 20.27 -17.75 12.70
C PRO A 55 19.71 -19.15 12.48
N GLU A 56 20.55 -20.13 12.15
CA GLU A 56 20.15 -21.53 11.91
C GLU A 56 19.40 -22.16 13.11
N THR A 57 19.52 -21.57 14.29
CA THR A 57 18.87 -21.98 15.54
C THR A 57 17.49 -21.34 15.77
N HIS A 58 17.02 -20.48 14.86
CA HIS A 58 15.71 -19.85 14.96
C HIS A 58 14.62 -20.85 14.54
N ASP A 59 13.59 -21.00 15.37
CA ASP A 59 12.42 -21.81 15.09
C ASP A 59 11.14 -20.96 15.18
N ASP A 60 10.02 -21.50 14.68
CA ASP A 60 8.73 -20.82 14.61
C ASP A 60 8.11 -20.49 15.99
N THR A 61 8.70 -20.95 17.09
CA THR A 61 8.24 -20.64 18.45
C THR A 61 8.88 -19.39 19.02
N GLN A 62 9.94 -18.88 18.40
CA GLN A 62 10.64 -17.69 18.81
C GLN A 62 10.09 -16.45 18.10
N PRO A 63 9.93 -15.31 18.79
CA PRO A 63 9.54 -14.07 18.14
C PRO A 63 10.62 -13.63 17.14
N LEU A 64 10.19 -13.26 15.94
CA LEU A 64 11.05 -12.58 14.97
C LEU A 64 11.31 -11.14 15.44
N ASP A 65 12.57 -10.81 15.72
CA ASP A 65 13.03 -9.44 15.96
C ASP A 65 14.06 -9.04 14.87
N PRO A 66 13.62 -8.87 13.61
CA PRO A 66 14.53 -8.57 12.53
C PRO A 66 15.04 -7.13 12.70
N PRO A 67 16.35 -6.89 12.46
CA PRO A 67 16.93 -5.55 12.54
C PRO A 67 16.43 -4.60 11.44
N LEU A 68 15.69 -5.13 10.45
CA LEU A 68 15.09 -4.38 9.36
C LEU A 68 13.71 -4.97 9.01
N LEU A 69 12.69 -4.12 9.00
CA LEU A 69 11.36 -4.42 8.46
C LEU A 69 11.16 -3.64 7.17
N LEU A 70 10.80 -4.35 6.09
CA LEU A 70 10.54 -3.78 4.77
C LEU A 70 9.06 -3.90 4.43
N SER A 71 8.44 -2.80 4.04
CA SER A 71 7.12 -2.84 3.40
C SER A 71 7.26 -3.21 1.92
N SER A 72 6.13 -3.54 1.28
CA SER A 72 6.06 -3.48 -0.19
C SER A 72 6.33 -2.05 -0.67
N CYS A 73 6.72 -1.91 -1.93
CA CYS A 73 6.72 -0.60 -2.58
C CYS A 73 5.28 -0.15 -2.85
N PHE A 74 5.04 1.15 -2.74
CA PHE A 74 3.75 1.75 -3.06
C PHE A 74 3.96 2.98 -3.96
N PRO A 75 2.97 3.32 -4.81
CA PRO A 75 3.09 4.46 -5.69
C PRO A 75 3.11 5.79 -4.90
N TYR A 76 3.65 6.82 -5.53
CA TYR A 76 3.54 8.20 -5.06
C TYR A 76 3.35 9.12 -6.27
N ALA A 77 2.71 10.27 -6.06
CA ALA A 77 2.50 11.29 -7.07
C ALA A 77 3.02 12.64 -6.56
N GLY A 78 4.17 13.08 -7.08
CA GLY A 78 4.89 14.24 -6.53
C GLY A 78 5.28 13.98 -5.08
N ASP A 79 4.68 14.72 -4.15
CA ASP A 79 4.90 14.53 -2.71
C ASP A 79 3.81 13.70 -2.01
N VAL A 80 2.73 13.36 -2.72
CA VAL A 80 1.65 12.54 -2.17
C VAL A 80 2.08 11.08 -2.16
N ILE A 81 2.36 10.56 -0.97
CA ILE A 81 2.58 9.12 -0.74
C ILE A 81 1.23 8.43 -0.79
N LEU A 82 1.13 7.29 -1.49
CA LEU A 82 -0.07 6.47 -1.49
C LEU A 82 0.18 5.19 -0.69
N LEU A 83 -0.80 4.82 0.12
CA LEU A 83 -0.81 3.61 0.94
C LEU A 83 -1.86 2.64 0.38
N PRO A 84 -1.68 1.32 0.59
CA PRO A 84 -2.71 0.36 0.19
C PRO A 84 -3.99 0.64 0.97
N ARG A 85 -5.14 0.56 0.30
CA ARG A 85 -6.42 0.69 0.98
C ARG A 85 -6.57 -0.44 2.01
N PRO A 86 -6.81 -0.12 3.30
CA PRO A 86 -7.12 -1.13 4.31
C PRO A 86 -8.32 -1.97 3.89
N GLN A 87 -8.27 -3.27 4.16
CA GLN A 87 -9.39 -4.20 3.95
C GLN A 87 -10.44 -4.08 5.07
N LEU A 88 -10.80 -2.83 5.39
CA LEU A 88 -11.84 -2.48 6.33
C LEU A 88 -13.04 -1.85 5.58
N PRO A 89 -14.24 -1.89 6.17
CA PRO A 89 -15.37 -1.09 5.73
C PRO A 89 -15.00 0.39 5.63
N LEU A 90 -15.56 1.10 4.64
CA LEU A 90 -15.39 2.54 4.56
C LEU A 90 -16.26 3.21 5.64
N PRO A 91 -15.70 4.09 6.49
CA PRO A 91 -16.45 4.72 7.57
C PRO A 91 -17.25 5.93 7.06
N ILE A 92 -18.40 5.61 6.46
CA ILE A 92 -19.35 6.55 5.84
C ILE A 92 -20.64 6.61 6.65
N SER A 93 -21.46 7.64 6.43
CA SER A 93 -22.73 7.74 7.14
C SER A 93 -23.66 6.58 6.79
N PRO A 94 -24.41 6.03 7.77
CA PRO A 94 -25.38 4.97 7.53
C PRO A 94 -26.35 5.33 6.38
N GLY A 95 -26.65 4.36 5.52
CA GLY A 95 -27.58 4.54 4.38
C GLY A 95 -26.98 5.20 3.13
N ARG A 96 -25.78 5.83 3.22
CA ARG A 96 -25.15 6.46 2.05
C ARG A 96 -24.71 5.44 0.99
N LEU A 97 -24.21 4.28 1.39
CA LEU A 97 -23.74 3.25 0.46
C LEU A 97 -24.88 2.57 -0.30
N GLU A 98 -25.98 2.30 0.38
CA GLU A 98 -27.14 1.58 -0.15
C GLU A 98 -27.93 2.44 -1.15
N GLY A 99 -27.91 3.76 -0.98
CA GLY A 99 -28.52 4.71 -1.91
C GLY A 99 -27.68 5.04 -3.16
N GLU A 100 -26.38 4.70 -3.17
CA GLU A 100 -25.45 5.20 -4.19
C GLU A 100 -24.63 4.08 -4.86
N LEU A 101 -25.17 3.52 -5.96
CA LEU A 101 -24.47 2.51 -6.78
C LEU A 101 -23.05 2.94 -7.20
N LYS A 102 -22.83 4.24 -7.41
CA LYS A 102 -21.50 4.80 -7.74
C LYS A 102 -20.51 4.62 -6.59
N LEU A 103 -20.95 4.79 -5.34
CA LEU A 103 -20.11 4.66 -4.17
C LEU A 103 -19.74 3.19 -3.89
N ALA A 104 -20.69 2.27 -4.07
CA ALA A 104 -20.41 0.83 -3.98
C ALA A 104 -19.38 0.37 -5.03
N LYS A 105 -19.45 0.90 -6.26
CA LYS A 105 -18.46 0.63 -7.31
C LYS A 105 -17.08 1.22 -6.96
N LEU A 106 -17.05 2.47 -6.48
CA LEU A 106 -15.82 3.10 -6.02
C LEU A 106 -15.16 2.29 -4.91
N ALA A 107 -15.94 1.88 -3.91
CA ALA A 107 -15.45 1.07 -2.80
C ALA A 107 -14.83 -0.24 -3.28
N LYS A 108 -15.32 -0.88 -4.34
CA LYS A 108 -14.68 -2.10 -4.88
C LYS A 108 -13.40 -1.82 -5.66
N LYS A 109 -13.29 -0.64 -6.27
CA LYS A 109 -12.21 -0.29 -7.20
C LYS A 109 -11.02 0.39 -6.52
N LEU A 110 -11.24 1.01 -5.36
CA LEU A 110 -10.24 1.72 -4.58
C LEU A 110 -9.10 0.79 -4.15
N ARG A 111 -7.89 1.05 -4.65
CA ARG A 111 -6.66 0.29 -4.36
C ARG A 111 -5.71 1.05 -3.43
N TYR A 112 -5.63 2.37 -3.58
CA TYR A 112 -4.70 3.19 -2.82
C TYR A 112 -5.35 4.44 -2.26
N VAL A 113 -4.81 4.91 -1.13
CA VAL A 113 -5.32 6.07 -0.39
C VAL A 113 -4.17 6.93 0.14
N SER A 114 -4.39 8.23 0.29
CA SER A 114 -3.45 9.11 1.00
C SER A 114 -3.36 8.76 2.51
N PRO A 115 -2.32 9.21 3.24
CA PRO A 115 -2.18 8.93 4.68
C PRO A 115 -3.34 9.47 5.53
N THR A 116 -3.93 10.61 5.15
CA THR A 116 -5.12 11.16 5.80
C THR A 116 -6.30 10.20 5.68
N ILE A 117 -6.63 9.77 4.46
CA ILE A 117 -7.71 8.81 4.20
C ILE A 117 -7.44 7.45 4.86
N PHE A 118 -6.20 6.96 4.81
CA PHE A 118 -5.79 5.72 5.47
C PHE A 118 -6.11 5.75 6.98
N ARG A 119 -5.74 6.83 7.66
CA ARG A 119 -6.02 7.01 9.10
C ARG A 119 -7.52 7.10 9.40
N LEU A 120 -8.29 7.79 8.56
CA LEU A 120 -9.75 7.85 8.71
C LEU A 120 -10.38 6.46 8.60
N ILE A 121 -9.95 5.65 7.63
CA ILE A 121 -10.42 4.27 7.47
C ILE A 121 -10.07 3.47 8.73
N LEU A 122 -8.84 3.55 9.25
CA LEU A 122 -8.45 2.82 10.46
C LEU A 122 -9.23 3.28 11.72
N ALA A 123 -9.56 4.56 11.83
CA ALA A 123 -10.29 5.10 12.98
C ALA A 123 -11.76 4.63 13.02
N GLN A 124 -12.32 4.20 11.88
CA GLN A 124 -13.68 3.66 11.76
C GLN A 124 -14.79 4.55 12.35
N GLN A 125 -14.61 5.88 12.35
CA GLN A 125 -15.63 6.82 12.83
C GLN A 125 -16.71 7.05 11.76
N PRO A 126 -17.98 6.71 12.01
CA PRO A 126 -19.04 6.84 11.00
C PRO A 126 -19.13 8.25 10.40
N GLY A 127 -19.22 8.32 9.07
CA GLY A 127 -19.32 9.58 8.33
C GLY A 127 -18.01 10.36 8.15
N ALA A 128 -16.91 9.95 8.79
CA ALA A 128 -15.65 10.67 8.72
C ALA A 128 -15.05 10.72 7.30
N LEU A 129 -15.35 9.71 6.47
CA LEU A 129 -14.91 9.69 5.08
C LEU A 129 -15.83 10.48 4.13
N ASP A 130 -17.00 10.93 4.60
CA ASP A 130 -18.01 11.50 3.72
C ASP A 130 -17.57 12.73 2.91
N PRO A 131 -16.83 13.69 3.51
CA PRO A 131 -16.34 14.88 2.80
C PRO A 131 -15.36 14.58 1.66
N TYR A 132 -14.76 13.38 1.64
CA TYR A 132 -13.73 12.99 0.68
C TYR A 132 -14.29 12.16 -0.48
N LEU A 133 -15.52 11.68 -0.38
CA LEU A 133 -16.17 10.86 -1.39
C LEU A 133 -16.90 11.72 -2.42
N PRO A 134 -17.33 11.16 -3.58
CA PRO A 134 -18.11 11.91 -4.56
C PRO A 134 -19.28 12.70 -3.93
N GLY A 135 -19.38 13.98 -4.27
CA GLY A 135 -20.33 14.92 -3.65
C GLY A 135 -19.77 15.71 -2.46
N GLY A 136 -18.62 15.32 -1.92
CA GLY A 136 -17.81 16.12 -1.00
C GLY A 136 -16.78 17.00 -1.73
N SER A 137 -16.15 17.92 -1.00
CA SER A 137 -15.16 18.88 -1.52
C SER A 137 -13.73 18.61 -1.06
N ALA A 138 -13.51 17.69 -0.11
CA ALA A 138 -12.23 17.49 0.55
C ALA A 138 -11.37 16.37 -0.07
N GLY A 139 -11.90 15.63 -1.04
CA GLY A 139 -11.21 14.51 -1.66
C GLY A 139 -10.97 14.68 -3.16
N GLN A 140 -9.94 14.00 -3.65
CA GLN A 140 -9.60 13.87 -5.06
C GLN A 140 -9.56 12.39 -5.46
N LEU A 141 -10.32 12.05 -6.49
CA LEU A 141 -10.23 10.74 -7.15
C LEU A 141 -9.28 10.81 -8.33
N ALA A 142 -8.42 9.80 -8.46
CA ALA A 142 -7.49 9.65 -9.57
C ALA A 142 -7.47 8.21 -10.07
N MET A 143 -6.83 7.99 -11.22
CA MET A 143 -6.67 6.67 -11.86
C MET A 143 -8.01 5.92 -11.98
N ASP A 144 -9.03 6.60 -12.53
CA ASP A 144 -10.36 6.02 -12.75
C ASP A 144 -10.98 5.43 -11.45
N GLY A 145 -10.78 6.14 -10.33
CA GLY A 145 -11.31 5.81 -9.01
C GLY A 145 -10.49 4.78 -8.22
N ALA A 146 -9.31 4.37 -8.72
CA ALA A 146 -8.42 3.47 -7.99
C ALA A 146 -7.68 4.16 -6.84
N VAL A 147 -7.60 5.49 -6.86
CA VAL A 147 -6.91 6.30 -5.85
C VAL A 147 -7.87 7.33 -5.26
N LEU A 148 -7.88 7.44 -3.93
CA LEU A 148 -8.54 8.51 -3.19
C LEU A 148 -7.54 9.26 -2.29
N ALA A 149 -7.31 10.54 -2.59
CA ALA A 149 -6.45 11.41 -1.81
C ALA A 149 -7.27 12.51 -1.11
N ALA A 150 -6.81 12.95 0.06
CA ALA A 150 -7.28 14.19 0.65
C ALA A 150 -6.60 15.39 -0.06
N HIS A 151 -7.32 16.51 -0.18
CA HIS A 151 -6.69 17.80 -0.47
C HIS A 151 -6.01 18.27 0.81
N ASP A 152 -4.78 17.81 1.04
CA ASP A 152 -3.93 18.29 2.15
C ASP A 152 -3.21 19.60 1.73
#